data_AF-A0A2G5B2L4-F1
#
_entry.id   AF-A0A2G5B2L4-F1
#
_cell.length_a   1.000
_cell.length_b   1.000
_cell.length_c   1.000
_cell.angle_alpha   90.00
_cell.angle_beta   90.00
_cell.angle_gamma   90.00
#
_symmetry.space_group_name_H-M   'P 1'
#
loop_
_entity.id
_entity.type
_entity.pdbx_description
1 polymer ?
#
loop_
_entity_poly.entity_id
_entity_poly.type
_entity_poly.pdbx_seq_one_letter_code
_entity_poly.pdbx_strand_id
1 'polypeptide(L)'
;MQLAVNEPDDTPIYGYALLLLTSLVFVSSMYSLVVSKFMPYTGIAFLDAVKDDRYFCLLMPITCLSFTFAVFLNWLGMKFFRHN
;
A
#
# COMPACT_ATOMS: atom_id res chain seq x y z
N MET A 1 -6.01 4.42 43.10
CA MET A 1 -5.67 3.04 42.70
C MET A 1 -4.51 3.16 41.72
N GLN A 2 -3.31 2.78 42.14
CA GLN A 2 -2.07 3.01 41.41
C GLN A 2 -1.70 1.78 40.54
N LEU A 3 -1.18 2.06 39.35
CA LEU A 3 -0.27 1.25 38.50
C LEU A 3 -0.83 0.06 37.70
N ALA A 4 -1.23 0.33 36.45
CA ALA A 4 -0.84 -0.50 35.30
C ALA A 4 0.25 0.31 34.57
N VAL A 5 1.51 0.24 34.99
CA VAL A 5 2.50 -0.70 34.44
C VAL A 5 2.36 -0.81 32.92
N ASN A 6 2.90 0.21 32.22
CA ASN A 6 3.74 0.04 31.04
C ASN A 6 3.34 -1.12 30.12
N GLU A 7 2.12 -1.11 29.60
CA GLU A 7 1.85 -1.84 28.37
C GLU A 7 2.71 -1.16 27.30
N PRO A 8 3.61 -1.88 26.60
CA PRO A 8 4.33 -1.27 25.50
C PRO A 8 3.28 -0.75 24.53
N ASP A 9 3.16 0.58 24.44
CA ASP A 9 2.31 1.23 23.45
C ASP A 9 2.89 0.87 22.08
N ASP A 10 2.44 -0.24 21.50
CA ASP A 10 2.80 -0.72 20.16
C ASP A 10 1.99 0.02 19.07
N THR A 11 0.98 0.79 19.48
CA THR A 11 0.17 1.67 18.62
C THR A 11 0.99 2.56 17.67
N PRO A 12 2.11 3.18 18.09
CA PRO A 12 2.96 3.98 17.22
C PRO A 12 3.60 3.17 16.08
N ILE A 13 3.97 1.90 16.33
CA ILE A 13 4.62 1.03 15.34
C ILE A 13 3.68 0.76 14.17
N TYR A 14 2.41 0.52 14.44
CA TYR A 14 1.39 0.37 13.40
C TYR A 14 1.17 1.67 12.62
N GLY A 15 1.25 2.82 13.31
CA GLY A 15 1.22 4.13 12.66
C GLY A 15 2.38 4.34 11.69
N TYR A 16 3.60 4.04 12.11
CA TYR A 16 4.78 4.10 11.24
C TYR A 16 4.71 3.11 10.08
N ALA A 17 4.25 1.89 10.32
CA ALA A 17 4.07 0.90 9.27
C ALA A 17 3.06 1.35 8.20
N LEU A 18 1.96 1.97 8.62
CA LEU A 18 0.94 2.51 7.70
C LEU A 18 1.46 3.71 6.90
N LEU A 19 2.22 4.60 7.53
CA LEU A 19 2.90 5.71 6.85
C LEU A 19 3.92 5.20 5.83
N LEU A 20 4.71 4.19 6.18
CA LEU A 20 5.69 3.57 5.28
C LEU A 20 5.01 2.93 4.08
N LEU A 21 3.93 2.17 4.31
CA LEU A 21 3.20 1.49 3.25
C LEU A 21 2.53 2.48 2.29
N THR A 22 1.84 3.49 2.81
CA THR A 22 1.22 4.54 1.98
C THR A 22 2.25 5.36 1.20
N SER A 23 3.39 5.68 1.82
CA SER A 23 4.54 6.31 1.16
C SER A 23 5.06 5.46 0.00
N LEU A 24 5.29 4.16 0.21
CA LEU A 24 5.78 3.27 -0.84
C LEU A 24 4.81 3.15 -2.01
N VAL A 25 3.51 3.08 -1.73
CA VAL A 25 2.45 3.05 -2.75
C VAL A 25 2.41 4.37 -3.53
N PHE A 26 2.60 5.50 -2.85
CA PHE A 26 2.65 6.80 -3.50
C PHE A 26 3.87 6.92 -4.42
N VAL A 27 5.06 6.52 -3.95
CA VAL A 27 6.29 6.54 -4.75
C VAL A 27 6.20 5.57 -5.93
N SER A 28 5.66 4.36 -5.74
CA SER A 28 5.50 3.39 -6.83
C SER A 28 4.49 3.86 -7.88
N SER A 29 3.39 4.48 -7.46
CA SER A 29 2.43 5.11 -8.38
C SER A 29 3.05 6.28 -9.14
N MET A 30 3.81 7.14 -8.46
CA MET A 30 4.50 8.27 -9.08
C MET A 30 5.57 7.79 -10.08
N TYR A 31 6.33 6.74 -9.72
CA TYR A 31 7.33 6.13 -10.58
C TYR A 31 6.72 5.53 -11.84
N SER A 32 5.61 4.79 -11.68
CA SER A 32 4.89 4.19 -12.79
C SER A 32 4.37 5.25 -13.79
N LEU A 33 3.85 6.38 -13.31
CA LEU A 33 3.30 7.45 -14.15
C LEU A 33 4.38 8.29 -14.84
N VAL A 34 5.42 8.69 -14.11
CA VAL A 34 6.39 9.70 -14.56
C VAL A 34 7.65 9.05 -15.13
N VAL A 35 8.18 8.02 -14.47
CA VAL A 35 9.50 7.46 -14.77
C VAL A 35 9.44 6.46 -15.93
N SER A 36 8.36 5.68 -16.05
CA SER A 36 8.14 4.76 -17.20
C SER A 36 8.26 5.48 -18.54
N LYS A 37 7.78 6.73 -18.63
CA LYS A 37 7.76 7.50 -19.88
C LYS A 37 9.08 8.20 -20.20
N PHE A 38 9.98 8.34 -19.22
CA PHE A 38 11.20 9.15 -19.35
C PHE A 38 12.49 8.32 -19.49
N MET A 39 12.46 7.02 -19.16
CA MET A 39 13.67 6.19 -19.23
C MET A 39 13.94 5.56 -20.61
N PRO A 40 15.18 5.65 -21.14
CA PRO A 40 15.66 4.82 -22.25
C PRO A 40 15.76 3.34 -21.83
N TYR A 41 15.81 2.42 -22.80
CA TYR A 41 15.89 0.98 -22.51
C TYR A 41 17.19 0.69 -21.75
N THR A 42 17.08 0.29 -20.49
CA THR A 42 18.24 0.09 -19.59
C THR A 42 18.83 -1.31 -19.67
N GLY A 43 18.23 -2.23 -20.44
CA GLY A 43 18.72 -3.59 -20.66
C GLY A 43 18.53 -4.55 -19.47
N ILE A 44 17.89 -4.09 -18.40
CA ILE A 44 17.47 -4.91 -17.26
C ILE A 44 16.04 -5.38 -17.54
N ALA A 45 15.83 -6.69 -17.66
CA ALA A 45 14.55 -7.28 -18.09
C ALA A 45 13.33 -6.80 -17.27
N PHE A 46 13.50 -6.56 -15.96
CA PHE A 46 12.42 -6.04 -15.11
C PHE A 46 12.07 -4.58 -15.42
N LEU A 47 13.07 -3.72 -15.64
CA LEU A 47 12.85 -2.31 -15.97
C LEU A 47 12.29 -2.13 -17.39
N ASP A 48 12.74 -2.97 -18.34
CA ASP A 48 12.21 -2.96 -19.70
C ASP A 48 10.78 -3.50 -19.78
N ALA A 49 10.45 -4.54 -18.99
CA ALA A 49 9.07 -5.03 -18.89
C ALA A 49 8.12 -3.97 -18.32
N VAL A 50 8.54 -3.24 -17.27
CA VAL A 50 7.77 -2.13 -16.69
C VAL A 50 7.61 -0.96 -17.66
N LYS A 51 8.58 -0.76 -18.56
CA LYS A 51 8.50 0.27 -19.61
C LYS A 51 7.55 -0.10 -20.75
N ASP A 52 7.57 -1.35 -21.20
CA ASP A 52 6.67 -1.84 -22.24
C ASP A 52 5.22 -1.97 -21.75
N ASP A 53 5.02 -2.15 -20.44
CA ASP A 53 3.69 -2.21 -19.81
C ASP A 53 2.98 -0.84 -19.74
N ARG A 54 2.39 -0.45 -20.87
CA ARG A 54 1.58 0.78 -21.01
C ARG A 54 0.20 0.69 -20.35
N TYR A 55 -0.33 -0.52 -20.17
CA TYR A 55 -1.70 -0.75 -19.69
C TYR A 55 -1.77 -0.98 -18.17
N PHE A 56 -0.70 -1.50 -17.56
CA PHE A 56 -0.69 -1.83 -16.13
C PHE A 56 -0.32 -0.66 -15.20
N CYS A 57 0.10 0.48 -15.78
CA CYS A 57 0.48 1.68 -15.04
C CYS A 57 -0.64 2.18 -14.09
N LEU A 58 -1.89 2.15 -14.56
CA LEU A 58 -3.06 2.54 -13.78
C LEU A 58 -3.62 1.41 -12.89
N LEU A 59 -3.32 0.16 -13.23
CA LEU A 59 -3.73 -1.03 -12.47
C LEU A 59 -3.01 -1.11 -11.13
N MET A 60 -1.78 -0.61 -11.03
CA MET A 60 -1.00 -0.62 -9.79
C MET A 60 -1.62 0.25 -8.66
N PRO A 61 -1.98 1.53 -8.87
CA PRO A 61 -2.69 2.30 -7.86
C PRO A 61 -4.11 1.77 -7.62
N ILE A 62 -4.80 1.29 -8.66
CA ILE A 62 -6.16 0.74 -8.53
C ILE A 62 -6.19 -0.52 -7.67
N THR A 63 -5.24 -1.46 -7.87
CA THR A 63 -5.17 -2.69 -7.07
C THR A 63 -4.84 -2.38 -5.61
N CYS A 64 -3.98 -1.38 -5.34
CA CYS A 64 -3.68 -0.96 -3.98
C CYS A 64 -4.90 -0.32 -3.27
N LEU A 65 -5.67 0.51 -3.98
CA LEU A 65 -6.91 1.07 -3.45
C LEU A 65 -7.95 -0.04 -3.20
N SER A 66 -8.11 -0.95 -4.16
CA SER A 66 -9.03 -2.09 -4.05
C SER A 66 -8.69 -3.00 -2.87
N PHE A 67 -7.40 -3.28 -2.64
CA PHE A 67 -6.93 -4.05 -1.49
C PHE A 67 -7.30 -3.39 -0.16
N THR A 68 -7.11 -2.07 -0.05
CA THR A 68 -7.48 -1.31 1.15
C THR A 68 -8.98 -1.40 1.43
N PHE A 69 -9.81 -1.27 0.39
CA PHE A 69 -11.25 -1.47 0.50
C PHE A 69 -11.63 -2.90 0.93
N ALA A 70 -10.95 -3.92 0.38
CA ALA A 70 -11.20 -5.31 0.75
C ALA A 70 -10.90 -5.59 2.22
N VAL A 71 -9.77 -5.08 2.74
CA VAL A 71 -9.40 -5.19 4.16
C VAL A 71 -10.42 -4.47 5.05
N PHE A 72 -10.86 -3.27 4.64
CA PHE A 72 -11.87 -2.52 5.37
C PHE A 72 -13.22 -3.26 5.43
N LEU A 73 -13.68 -3.79 4.30
CA LEU A 73 -14.92 -4.57 4.23
C LEU A 73 -14.81 -5.88 5.03
N ASN A 74 -13.66 -6.53 5.02
CA ASN A 74 -13.40 -7.72 5.83
C ASN A 74 -13.53 -7.40 7.33
N TRP A 75 -12.90 -6.31 7.78
CA TRP A 75 -13.00 -5.84 9.15
C TRP A 75 -14.44 -5.44 9.54
N LEU A 76 -15.12 -4.72 8.65
CA LEU A 76 -16.51 -4.31 8.83
C LEU A 76 -17.46 -5.51 8.93
N GLY A 77 -17.24 -6.55 8.12
CA GLY A 77 -17.96 -7.81 8.20
C GLY A 77 -17.79 -8.47 9.58
N MET A 78 -16.56 -8.59 10.08
CA MET A 78 -16.29 -9.13 11.42
C MET A 78 -16.97 -8.33 12.55
N LYS A 79 -17.13 -7.02 12.36
CA LYS A 79 -17.86 -6.16 13.32
C LYS A 79 -19.38 -6.39 13.23
N PHE A 80 -19.94 -6.51 12.04
CA PHE A 80 -21.36 -6.78 11.85
C PHE A 80 -21.77 -8.14 12.44
N PHE A 81 -21.01 -9.20 12.18
CA PHE A 81 -21.30 -10.55 12.69
C PHE A 81 -21.06 -10.75 14.19
N ARG A 82 -20.46 -9.76 14.87
CA ARG A 82 -20.21 -9.83 16.32
C ARG A 82 -21.29 -9.11 17.15
N HIS A 83 -22.11 -8.30 16.50
CA HIS A 83 -23.19 -7.52 17.14
C HIS A 83 -24.60 -7.95 16.69
N ASN A 84 -24.71 -9.04 15.94
CA ASN A 84 -25.96 -9.73 15.58
C ASN A 84 -25.84 -11.22 15.89
#